data_AF-A0AAX0M203-F1
#
_entry.id   AF-A0AAX0M203-F1
#
_cell.length_a   1.000
_cell.length_b   1.000
_cell.length_c   1.000
_cell.angle_alpha   90.00
_cell.angle_beta   90.00
_cell.angle_gamma   90.00
#
_symmetry.space_group_name_H-M   'P 1'
#
loop_
_entity.id
_entity.type
_entity.pdbx_description
1 polymer ?
#
loop_
_entity_poly.entity_id
_entity_poly.type
_entity_poly.pdbx_seq_one_letter_code
_entity_poly.pdbx_strand_id
1 'polypeptide(L)'
;MATTIIEITECFEYFFSSLYRREFVKTLRLNECNERELLPLVRCYLLGWFADNVSPEVKSKLPGTVSGHGYIDFVIDDVAVEFAVRQPTAARSNVSATVNSTEVKKLMKHDGKALLVLFDFSDTPYSEEQIESFRNWPSLGRGNHRKSAFNVVYFFVEKCRPLALGKIVKNIRIT
;
A
#
# COMPACT_ATOMS: atom_id res chain seq x y z
N MET A 1 3.03 -22.85 3.89
CA MET A 1 2.11 -22.15 4.81
C MET A 1 1.51 -20.99 4.02
N ALA A 2 0.24 -20.66 4.22
CA ALA A 2 -0.33 -19.50 3.55
C ALA A 2 0.18 -18.21 4.21
N THR A 3 0.72 -17.29 3.41
CA THR A 3 1.17 -15.97 3.88
C THR A 3 0.02 -15.19 4.50
N THR A 4 0.32 -14.49 5.60
CA THR A 4 -0.66 -13.67 6.32
C THR A 4 -0.48 -12.18 6.04
N ILE A 5 -1.53 -11.39 6.28
CA ILE A 5 -1.42 -9.92 6.18
C ILE A 5 -0.42 -9.37 7.21
N ILE A 6 -0.31 -10.01 8.37
CA ILE A 6 0.65 -9.62 9.41
C ILE A 6 2.08 -9.81 8.90
N GLU A 7 2.37 -10.96 8.31
CA GLU A 7 3.69 -11.27 7.73
C GLU A 7 4.07 -10.31 6.60
N ILE A 8 3.13 -9.99 5.70
CA ILE A 8 3.37 -8.99 4.65
C ILE A 8 3.59 -7.60 5.28
N THR A 9 2.82 -7.25 6.32
CA THR A 9 2.99 -5.99 7.04
C THR A 9 4.38 -5.87 7.67
N GLU A 10 4.86 -6.91 8.35
CA GLU A 10 6.20 -6.96 8.94
C GLU A 10 7.29 -6.88 7.87
N CYS A 11 7.09 -7.53 6.72
CA CYS A 11 7.99 -7.46 5.58
C CYS A 11 8.13 -6.01 5.05
N PHE A 12 7.01 -5.32 4.86
CA PHE A 12 7.01 -3.92 4.42
C PHE A 12 7.51 -2.95 5.50
N GLU A 13 7.29 -3.23 6.77
CA GLU A 13 7.85 -2.46 7.88
C GLU A 13 9.37 -2.53 7.92
N TYR A 14 9.92 -3.73 7.73
CA TYR A 14 11.36 -3.92 7.60
C TYR A 14 11.91 -3.17 6.38
N PHE A 15 11.21 -3.24 5.24
CA PHE A 15 11.61 -2.50 4.04
C PHE A 15 11.60 -1.00 4.30
N PHE A 16 10.49 -0.43 4.80
CA PHE A 16 10.33 1.00 5.09
C PHE A 16 11.43 1.52 6.01
N SER A 17 11.67 0.84 7.13
CA SER A 17 12.72 1.22 8.09
C SER A 17 14.13 1.12 7.49
N SER A 18 14.35 0.18 6.56
CA SER A 18 15.63 0.03 5.86
C SER A 18 15.93 1.20 4.92
N LEU A 19 14.91 1.91 4.42
CA LEU A 19 15.06 3.12 3.59
C LEU A 19 15.62 4.34 4.35
N TYR A 20 15.87 4.20 5.65
CA TYR A 20 16.52 5.20 6.49
C TYR A 20 17.91 4.77 7.00
N ARG A 21 18.37 3.55 6.67
CA ARG A 21 19.69 3.06 7.08
C ARG A 21 20.78 3.74 6.27
N ARG A 22 21.52 4.64 6.91
CA ARG A 22 22.49 5.54 6.28
C ARG A 22 23.54 4.81 5.44
N GLU A 23 23.93 3.61 5.86
CA GLU A 23 24.91 2.76 5.18
C GLU A 23 24.46 2.38 3.77
N PHE A 24 23.15 2.27 3.56
CA PHE A 24 22.52 1.83 2.31
C PHE A 24 21.91 2.97 1.49
N VAL A 25 21.57 4.10 2.12
CA VAL A 25 20.83 5.21 1.46
C VAL A 25 21.65 6.47 1.21
N LYS A 26 22.94 6.51 1.59
CA LYS A 26 23.77 7.73 1.44
C LYS A 26 23.90 8.20 -0.02
N THR A 27 23.98 7.26 -0.97
CA THR A 27 24.19 7.54 -2.39
C THR A 27 22.90 7.53 -3.19
N LEU A 28 21.87 6.87 -2.66
CA LEU A 28 20.55 6.77 -3.27
C LEU A 28 19.53 7.05 -2.18
N ARG A 29 18.96 8.26 -2.21
CA ARG A 29 18.02 8.72 -1.19
C ARG A 29 16.65 8.06 -1.39
N LEU A 30 16.56 6.79 -1.01
CA LEU A 30 15.38 5.96 -1.27
C LEU A 30 14.12 6.49 -0.58
N ASN A 31 14.26 7.19 0.55
CA ASN A 31 13.17 7.89 1.23
C ASN A 31 12.71 9.19 0.53
N GLU A 32 13.34 9.57 -0.58
CA GLU A 32 12.92 10.66 -1.46
C GLU A 32 12.34 10.15 -2.79
N CYS A 33 12.37 8.84 -3.03
CA CYS A 33 11.85 8.24 -4.25
C CYS A 33 10.31 8.24 -4.30
N ASN A 34 9.76 8.41 -5.49
CA ASN A 34 8.32 8.23 -5.73
C ASN A 34 7.97 6.74 -5.90
N GLU A 35 6.68 6.45 -6.06
CA GLU A 35 6.15 5.10 -6.25
C GLU A 35 6.78 4.38 -7.45
N ARG A 36 6.90 5.05 -8.60
CA ARG A 36 7.49 4.48 -9.82
C ARG A 36 8.97 4.10 -9.64
N GLU A 37 9.70 4.87 -8.84
CA GLU A 37 11.11 4.61 -8.54
C GLU A 37 11.28 3.49 -7.51
N LEU A 38 10.38 3.39 -6.52
CA LEU A 38 10.44 2.34 -5.49
C LEU A 38 9.85 1.00 -5.93
N LEU A 39 8.83 0.97 -6.79
CA LEU A 39 8.14 -0.26 -7.21
C LEU A 39 9.08 -1.35 -7.73
N PRO A 40 10.08 -1.07 -8.59
CA PRO A 40 11.05 -2.10 -9.01
C PRO A 40 11.88 -2.64 -7.85
N LEU A 41 12.24 -1.80 -6.87
CA LEU A 41 13.01 -2.22 -5.70
C LEU A 41 12.17 -3.07 -4.75
N VAL A 42 10.91 -2.67 -4.52
CA VAL A 42 9.92 -3.45 -3.78
C VAL A 42 9.73 -4.81 -4.44
N ARG A 43 9.59 -4.86 -5.77
CA ARG A 43 9.47 -6.11 -6.53
C ARG A 43 10.65 -7.06 -6.28
N CYS A 44 11.88 -6.57 -6.41
CA CYS A 44 13.08 -7.37 -6.17
C CYS A 44 13.19 -7.82 -4.71
N TYR A 45 12.85 -6.95 -3.76
CA TYR A 45 12.87 -7.27 -2.33
C TYR A 45 11.84 -8.35 -1.98
N LEU A 46 10.60 -8.21 -2.46
CA LEU A 46 9.53 -9.19 -2.24
C LEU A 46 9.87 -10.54 -2.90
N LEU A 47 10.48 -10.54 -4.09
CA LEU A 47 10.96 -11.77 -4.72
C LEU A 47 12.00 -12.49 -3.84
N GLY A 48 12.92 -11.75 -3.22
CA GLY A 48 13.88 -12.34 -2.28
C GLY A 48 13.25 -12.85 -0.98
N TRP A 49 12.18 -12.21 -0.50
CA TRP A 49 11.53 -12.55 0.76
C TRP A 49 10.53 -13.70 0.62
N PHE A 50 9.67 -13.65 -0.40
CA PHE A 50 8.56 -14.60 -0.62
C PHE A 50 8.86 -15.64 -1.70
N ALA A 51 10.00 -15.54 -2.40
CA ALA A 51 10.41 -16.47 -3.45
C ALA A 51 9.30 -16.67 -4.50
N ASP A 52 8.92 -17.91 -4.76
CA ASP A 52 7.93 -18.27 -5.78
C ASP A 52 6.48 -17.90 -5.42
N ASN A 53 6.25 -17.42 -4.19
CA ASN A 53 4.91 -17.08 -3.70
C ASN A 53 4.48 -15.65 -4.04
N VAL A 54 5.30 -14.86 -4.74
CA VAL A 54 4.94 -13.50 -5.18
C VAL A 54 4.81 -13.42 -6.71
N SER A 55 3.70 -12.85 -7.16
CA SER A 55 3.44 -12.52 -8.56
C SER A 55 3.23 -11.01 -8.71
N PRO A 56 4.07 -10.29 -9.47
CA PRO A 56 3.85 -8.88 -9.75
C PRO A 56 2.81 -8.68 -10.87
N GLU A 57 2.17 -7.50 -10.90
CA GLU A 57 1.31 -7.03 -12.00
C GLU A 57 0.21 -8.06 -12.39
N VAL A 58 -0.53 -8.55 -11.40
CA VAL A 58 -1.57 -9.57 -11.64
C VAL A 58 -2.85 -8.91 -12.13
N LYS A 59 -3.37 -9.39 -13.26
CA LYS A 59 -4.61 -8.87 -13.87
C LYS A 59 -5.78 -9.02 -12.90
N SER A 60 -6.52 -7.93 -12.69
CA SER A 60 -7.67 -7.82 -11.78
C SER A 60 -8.89 -7.21 -12.48
N LYS A 61 -10.06 -7.35 -11.85
CA LYS A 61 -11.32 -6.72 -12.29
C LYS A 61 -11.36 -5.28 -11.79
N LEU A 62 -11.57 -4.33 -12.69
CA LEU A 62 -11.67 -2.91 -12.34
C LEU A 62 -12.96 -2.29 -12.91
N PRO A 63 -14.02 -2.17 -12.09
CA PRO A 63 -15.28 -1.57 -12.52
C PRO A 63 -15.12 -0.10 -12.91
N GLY A 64 -15.84 0.32 -13.97
CA GLY A 64 -15.87 1.71 -14.42
C GLY A 64 -14.75 2.10 -15.40
N THR A 65 -13.96 1.13 -15.88
CA THR A 65 -12.99 1.32 -16.97
C THR A 65 -13.49 0.65 -18.26
N VAL A 66 -13.05 1.15 -19.42
CA VAL A 66 -13.45 0.63 -20.75
C VAL A 66 -13.05 -0.83 -20.93
N SER A 67 -11.87 -1.22 -20.44
CA SER A 67 -11.38 -2.59 -20.48
C SER A 67 -12.04 -3.51 -19.44
N GLY A 68 -12.65 -2.94 -18.39
CA GLY A 68 -13.14 -3.68 -17.22
C GLY A 68 -12.03 -4.32 -16.36
N HIS A 69 -10.76 -4.02 -16.65
CA HIS A 69 -9.60 -4.67 -16.06
C HIS A 69 -8.55 -3.66 -15.60
N GLY A 70 -7.84 -4.03 -14.53
CA GLY A 70 -6.65 -3.35 -14.04
C GLY A 70 -5.57 -4.37 -13.67
N TYR A 71 -4.51 -3.92 -13.02
CA TYR A 71 -3.43 -4.77 -12.51
C TYR A 71 -3.19 -4.45 -11.04
N ILE A 72 -3.11 -5.49 -10.20
CA ILE A 72 -2.68 -5.39 -8.81
C ILE A 72 -1.16 -5.42 -8.81
N ASP A 73 -0.51 -4.55 -8.04
CA ASP A 73 0.95 -4.45 -8.00
C ASP A 73 1.60 -5.79 -7.65
N PHE A 74 1.10 -6.46 -6.61
CA PHE A 74 1.58 -7.77 -6.20
C PHE A 74 0.45 -8.66 -5.68
N VAL A 75 0.54 -9.97 -5.96
CA VAL A 75 -0.20 -11.00 -5.25
C VAL A 75 0.82 -11.90 -4.56
N ILE A 76 0.71 -12.00 -3.24
CA ILE A 76 1.56 -12.85 -2.39
C ILE A 76 0.67 -13.96 -1.83
N ASP A 77 0.85 -15.19 -2.30
CA ASP A 77 -0.10 -16.30 -2.15
C ASP A 77 -1.55 -15.89 -2.54
N ASP A 78 -2.43 -15.73 -1.55
CA ASP A 78 -3.84 -15.34 -1.71
C ASP A 78 -4.10 -13.85 -1.39
N VAL A 79 -3.05 -13.08 -1.09
CA VAL A 79 -3.14 -11.69 -0.66
C VAL A 79 -2.81 -10.73 -1.80
N ALA A 80 -3.81 -9.96 -2.24
CA ALA A 80 -3.61 -8.82 -3.13
C ALA A 80 -3.01 -7.63 -2.39
N VAL A 81 -1.94 -7.05 -2.94
CA VAL A 81 -1.22 -5.92 -2.38
C VAL A 81 -1.12 -4.80 -3.42
N GLU A 82 -1.59 -3.60 -3.06
CA GLU A 82 -1.34 -2.35 -3.78
C GLU A 82 -0.40 -1.48 -2.95
N PHE A 83 0.45 -0.70 -3.61
CA PHE A 83 1.50 0.07 -2.99
C PHE A 83 1.48 1.52 -3.46
N ALA A 84 1.43 2.46 -2.51
CA ALA A 84 1.49 3.89 -2.81
C ALA A 84 2.51 4.62 -1.93
N VAL A 85 3.09 5.67 -2.50
CA VAL A 85 4.16 6.44 -1.86
C VAL A 85 3.86 7.93 -1.88
N ARG A 86 4.01 8.57 -0.73
CA ARG A 86 4.13 10.02 -0.59
C ARG A 86 5.58 10.40 -0.28
N GLN A 87 6.20 11.08 -1.25
CA GLN A 87 7.51 11.71 -1.07
C GLN A 87 7.45 12.84 -0.03
N PRO A 88 8.60 13.25 0.55
CA PRO A 88 8.61 14.25 1.62
C PRO A 88 7.90 15.56 1.27
N THR A 89 8.06 16.04 0.03
CA THR A 89 7.49 17.31 -0.45
C THR A 89 6.19 17.13 -1.24
N ALA A 90 5.71 15.89 -1.41
CA ALA A 90 4.51 15.64 -2.19
C ALA A 90 3.24 16.00 -1.41
N ALA A 91 2.18 16.30 -2.16
CA ALA A 91 0.89 16.64 -1.60
C ALA A 91 0.37 15.49 -0.72
N ARG A 92 -0.26 15.87 0.39
CA ARG A 92 -0.86 14.92 1.32
C ARG A 92 -1.90 14.01 0.65
N SER A 93 -2.54 14.50 -0.41
CA SER A 93 -3.50 13.75 -1.22
C SER A 93 -2.94 12.47 -1.85
N ASN A 94 -1.62 12.34 -2.05
CA ASN A 94 -1.02 11.17 -2.71
C ASN A 94 -1.35 9.84 -2.02
N VAL A 95 -1.49 9.84 -0.70
CA VAL A 95 -1.87 8.66 0.10
C VAL A 95 -3.32 8.70 0.55
N SER A 96 -4.12 9.63 -0.01
CA SER A 96 -5.55 9.73 0.31
C SER A 96 -6.36 8.62 -0.33
N ALA A 97 -7.50 8.32 0.28
CA ALA A 97 -8.49 7.40 -0.27
C ALA A 97 -8.88 7.82 -1.70
N THR A 98 -9.18 9.10 -1.93
CA THR A 98 -9.63 9.62 -3.24
C THR A 98 -8.63 9.39 -4.37
N VAL A 99 -7.34 9.65 -4.15
CA VAL A 99 -6.30 9.42 -5.16
C VAL A 99 -6.13 7.92 -5.42
N ASN A 100 -6.12 7.11 -4.35
CA ASN A 100 -5.94 5.66 -4.42
C ASN A 100 -7.25 4.90 -4.72
N SER A 101 -8.19 5.56 -5.40
CA SER A 101 -9.53 5.03 -5.62
C SER A 101 -9.56 3.78 -6.49
N THR A 102 -8.66 3.71 -7.47
CA THR A 102 -8.57 2.61 -8.42
C THR A 102 -7.98 1.37 -7.75
N GLU A 103 -7.00 1.58 -6.88
CA GLU A 103 -6.29 0.60 -6.06
C GLU A 103 -7.27 -0.03 -5.08
N VAL A 104 -8.00 0.79 -4.32
CA VAL A 104 -9.05 0.31 -3.41
C VAL A 104 -10.11 -0.50 -4.16
N LYS A 105 -10.55 -0.06 -5.35
CA LYS A 105 -11.53 -0.82 -6.16
C LYS A 105 -10.97 -2.17 -6.61
N LYS A 106 -9.70 -2.25 -7.03
CA LYS A 106 -9.03 -3.51 -7.40
C LYS A 106 -9.00 -4.46 -6.20
N LEU A 107 -8.57 -3.98 -5.04
CA LEU A 107 -8.49 -4.74 -3.79
C LEU A 107 -9.85 -5.30 -3.35
N MET A 108 -10.90 -4.49 -3.40
CA MET A 108 -12.26 -4.92 -3.02
C MET A 108 -12.86 -5.98 -3.96
N LYS A 109 -12.30 -6.14 -5.15
CA LYS A 109 -12.70 -7.14 -6.15
C LYS A 109 -11.91 -8.42 -6.12
N HIS A 110 -10.83 -8.45 -5.35
CA HIS A 110 -10.10 -9.67 -5.09
C HIS A 110 -10.94 -10.60 -4.20
N ASP A 111 -10.99 -11.88 -4.56
CA ASP A 111 -11.76 -12.89 -3.81
C ASP A 111 -11.02 -13.37 -2.55
N GLY A 112 -9.71 -13.10 -2.44
CA GLY A 112 -8.88 -13.40 -1.28
C GLY A 112 -8.70 -12.21 -0.32
N LYS A 113 -7.58 -12.23 0.43
CA LYS A 113 -7.20 -11.14 1.34
C LYS A 113 -6.66 -9.96 0.56
N ALA A 114 -6.84 -8.75 1.07
CA ALA A 114 -6.41 -7.53 0.40
C ALA A 114 -5.71 -6.57 1.38
N LEU A 115 -4.63 -5.94 0.92
CA LEU A 115 -3.81 -5.00 1.67
C LEU A 115 -3.41 -3.81 0.78
N LEU A 116 -3.65 -2.60 1.27
CA LEU A 116 -3.10 -1.37 0.72
C LEU A 116 -1.94 -0.93 1.61
N VAL A 117 -0.75 -0.85 1.05
CA VAL A 117 0.46 -0.38 1.73
C VAL A 117 0.72 1.06 1.33
N LEU A 118 0.83 1.95 2.32
CA LEU A 118 1.06 3.37 2.14
C LEU A 118 2.37 3.76 2.83
N PHE A 119 3.33 4.28 2.08
CA PHE A 119 4.55 4.88 2.62
C PHE A 119 4.46 6.39 2.59
N ASP A 120 4.66 7.04 3.74
CA ASP A 120 4.69 8.49 3.84
C ASP A 120 6.03 8.95 4.44
N PHE A 121 6.87 9.51 3.58
CA PHE A 121 8.18 10.01 3.97
C PHE A 121 8.14 11.50 4.37
N SER A 122 6.96 12.12 4.43
CA SER A 122 6.83 13.51 4.88
C SER A 122 6.95 13.65 6.40
N ASP A 123 7.10 14.89 6.84
CA ASP A 123 7.10 15.30 8.24
C ASP A 123 5.68 15.63 8.78
N THR A 124 4.66 15.46 7.94
CA THR A 124 3.26 15.78 8.25
C THR A 124 2.35 14.60 7.93
N PRO A 125 2.49 13.50 8.69
CA PRO A 125 1.75 12.27 8.44
C PRO A 125 0.25 12.42 8.70
N TYR A 126 -0.52 11.46 8.19
CA TYR A 126 -1.93 11.34 8.52
C TYR A 126 -2.15 10.89 9.96
N SER A 127 -3.21 11.41 10.56
CA SER A 127 -3.76 10.88 11.81
C SER A 127 -4.55 9.60 11.56
N GLU A 128 -4.84 8.87 12.63
CA GLU A 128 -5.64 7.64 12.57
C GLU A 128 -7.05 7.90 12.01
N GLU A 129 -7.68 9.03 12.37
CA GLU A 129 -9.00 9.44 11.85
C GLU A 129 -8.96 9.69 10.33
N GLN A 130 -7.84 10.19 9.82
CA GLN A 130 -7.67 10.41 8.39
C GLN A 130 -7.51 9.08 7.64
N ILE A 131 -6.86 8.07 8.22
CA ILE A 131 -6.83 6.70 7.67
C ILE A 131 -8.21 6.05 7.73
N GLU A 132 -9.03 6.33 8.76
CA GLU A 132 -10.41 5.84 8.83
C GLU A 132 -11.31 6.38 7.71
N SER A 133 -10.93 7.49 7.06
CA SER A 133 -11.68 8.04 5.92
C SER A 133 -11.78 7.07 4.73
N PHE A 134 -10.90 6.06 4.64
CA PHE A 134 -10.98 4.98 3.65
C PHE A 134 -12.28 4.16 3.74
N ARG A 135 -13.00 4.19 4.88
CA ARG A 135 -14.34 3.58 5.01
C ARG A 135 -15.42 4.33 4.24
N ASN A 136 -15.27 5.65 4.10
CA ASN A 136 -16.31 6.55 3.61
C ASN A 136 -16.21 6.67 2.09
N TRP A 137 -16.59 5.62 1.36
CA TRP A 137 -16.49 5.59 -0.09
C TRP A 137 -17.83 5.85 -0.81
N PRO A 138 -18.03 7.01 -1.49
CA PRO A 138 -19.34 7.36 -2.07
C PRO A 138 -19.67 6.58 -3.35
N SER A 139 -18.68 6.20 -4.15
CA SER A 139 -18.90 5.82 -5.56
C SER A 139 -19.17 4.33 -5.82
N LEU A 140 -19.25 3.50 -4.77
CA LEU A 140 -19.53 2.05 -4.87
C LEU A 140 -20.98 1.72 -4.47
N GLY A 141 -21.82 2.74 -4.27
CA GLY A 141 -23.20 2.61 -3.76
C GLY A 141 -24.30 2.36 -4.81
N ARG A 142 -23.98 2.21 -6.11
CA ARG A 142 -25.01 2.07 -7.16
C ARG A 142 -25.03 0.75 -7.93
N GLY A 143 -24.29 -0.28 -7.48
CA GLY A 143 -24.28 -1.60 -8.14
C GLY A 143 -24.26 -2.77 -7.16
N ASN A 144 -24.93 -3.87 -7.51
CA ASN A 144 -25.00 -5.12 -6.73
C ASN A 144 -23.69 -5.93 -6.86
N HIS A 145 -22.62 -5.34 -6.34
CA HIS A 145 -21.27 -5.80 -6.51
C HIS A 145 -20.75 -6.32 -5.17
N ARG A 146 -20.22 -7.56 -5.13
CA ARG A 146 -19.49 -8.06 -3.95
C ARG A 146 -18.39 -7.05 -3.59
N LYS A 147 -18.40 -6.61 -2.33
CA LYS A 147 -17.43 -5.69 -1.72
C LYS A 147 -16.70 -6.46 -0.63
N SER A 148 -15.49 -6.91 -0.91
CA SER A 148 -14.64 -7.51 0.11
C SER A 148 -14.05 -6.42 1.01
N ALA A 149 -13.83 -6.76 2.28
CA ALA A 149 -13.02 -5.93 3.16
C ALA A 149 -11.56 -5.94 2.69
N PHE A 150 -10.84 -4.87 2.96
CA PHE A 150 -9.40 -4.79 2.72
C PHE A 150 -8.71 -4.20 3.95
N ASN A 151 -7.39 -4.32 4.03
CA ASN A 151 -6.60 -3.75 5.11
C ASN A 151 -5.79 -2.59 4.56
N VAL A 152 -5.55 -1.59 5.40
CA VAL A 152 -4.63 -0.50 5.12
C VAL A 152 -3.51 -0.60 6.15
N VAL A 153 -2.28 -0.57 5.69
CA VAL A 153 -1.11 -0.30 6.52
C VAL A 153 -0.46 0.98 6.05
N TYR A 154 -0.33 1.93 6.97
CA TYR A 154 0.24 3.24 6.73
C TYR A 154 1.50 3.40 7.56
N PHE A 155 2.66 3.48 6.89
CA PHE A 155 3.96 3.69 7.51
C PHE A 155 4.39 5.15 7.35
N PHE A 156 4.89 5.74 8.43
CA PHE A 156 5.20 7.16 8.44
C PHE A 156 6.39 7.53 9.34
N VAL A 157 6.91 8.74 9.15
CA VAL A 157 7.89 9.34 10.06
C VAL A 157 7.16 10.03 11.20
N GLU A 158 7.28 9.50 12.41
CA GLU A 158 6.73 10.12 13.62
C GLU A 158 7.61 11.30 14.07
N LYS A 159 8.94 11.12 13.96
CA LYS A 159 9.91 12.15 14.32
C LYS A 159 11.19 12.00 13.49
N CYS A 160 11.73 13.11 12.98
CA CYS A 160 12.97 13.06 12.19
C CYS A 160 14.24 12.99 13.07
N ARG A 161 14.23 13.54 14.29
CA ARG A 161 15.41 13.66 15.17
C ARG A 161 15.07 13.51 16.66
N PRO A 162 15.46 12.41 17.34
CA PRO A 162 15.95 11.16 16.73
C PRO A 162 14.90 10.58 15.78
N LEU A 163 15.33 9.77 14.82
CA LEU A 163 14.42 9.11 13.87
C LEU A 163 13.50 8.16 14.64
N ALA A 164 12.20 8.39 14.54
CA ALA A 164 11.15 7.49 15.00
C ALA A 164 10.17 7.26 13.85
N LEU A 165 9.86 5.99 13.59
CA LEU A 165 8.94 5.56 12.54
C LEU A 165 7.68 4.99 13.20
N GLY A 166 6.52 5.32 12.65
CA GLY A 166 5.23 4.84 13.11
C GLY A 166 4.53 3.99 12.06
N LYS A 167 3.51 3.25 12.52
CA LYS A 167 2.57 2.56 11.63
C LYS A 167 1.15 2.62 12.17
N ILE A 168 0.18 2.71 11.26
CA ILE A 168 -1.25 2.53 11.55
C ILE A 168 -1.74 1.35 10.71
N VAL A 169 -2.43 0.40 11.33
CA VAL A 169 -3.01 -0.77 10.66
C VAL A 169 -4.52 -0.76 10.88
N LYS A 170 -5.30 -0.85 9.80
CA LYS A 170 -6.76 -0.83 9.86
C LYS A 170 -7.39 -1.86 8.95
N ASN A 171 -8.39 -2.58 9.47
CA ASN A 171 -9.31 -3.36 8.65
C ASN A 171 -10.46 -2.46 8.19
N ILE A 172 -10.51 -2.17 6.89
CA ILE A 172 -11.51 -1.31 6.27
C ILE A 172 -12.65 -2.18 5.75
N ARG A 173 -13.83 -1.92 6.29
CA ARG A 173 -15.11 -2.47 5.82
C ARG A 173 -15.94 -1.31 5.33
N ILE A 174 -16.34 -1.35 4.06
CA ILE A 174 -17.20 -0.33 3.48
C ILE A 174 -18.63 -0.59 3.96
N THR A 175 -19.18 0.38 4.68
CA THR A 175 -20.58 0.44 5.11
C THR A 175 -21.48 0.94 3.99
#